data_AF-A0A3D3T7A0-F1
#
_entry.id   AF-A0A3D3T7A0-F1
#
_cell.length_a   1.000
_cell.length_b   1.000
_cell.length_c   1.000
_cell.angle_alpha   90.00
_cell.angle_beta   90.00
_cell.angle_gamma   90.00
#
_symmetry.space_group_name_H-M   'P 1'
#
loop_
_entity.id
_entity.type
_entity.pdbx_description
1 polymer ?
#
loop_
_entity_poly.entity_id
_entity_poly.type
_entity_poly.pdbx_seq_one_letter_code
_entity_poly.pdbx_strand_id
1 'polypeptide(L)'
;LKNEYGVDLYAEGLPYQFLRWIEHDGEEPLRAEDLTLPNDAMLVEDYKGNQLLLFASQWSINWTAERNQQLTLLEFGGARLS
;
A
#
# COMPACT_ATOMS: atom_id res chain seq x y z
N LEU A 1 -27.84 3.39 13.64
CA LEU A 1 -26.57 4.04 14.05
C LEU A 1 -26.24 5.06 12.98
N LYS A 2 -26.51 6.33 13.27
CA LYS A 2 -26.25 7.50 12.44
C LYS A 2 -24.91 8.06 12.87
N ASN A 3 -24.11 8.48 11.89
CA ASN A 3 -22.96 9.39 11.96
C ASN A 3 -21.66 8.83 12.55
N GLU A 4 -20.67 8.80 11.65
CA GLU A 4 -19.19 8.73 11.79
C GLU A 4 -18.76 7.84 10.60
N TYR A 5 -18.36 8.34 9.44
CA TYR A 5 -17.39 9.38 9.17
C TYR A 5 -17.80 10.19 7.93
N GLY A 6 -17.60 11.50 7.98
CA GLY A 6 -17.58 12.36 6.80
C GLY A 6 -16.32 12.09 5.97
N VAL A 7 -16.18 10.86 5.48
CA VAL A 7 -15.34 10.61 4.31
C VAL A 7 -16.32 10.70 3.15
N ASP A 8 -16.43 11.90 2.57
CA ASP A 8 -16.75 11.97 1.16
C ASP A 8 -15.67 11.09 0.50
N LEU A 9 -16.06 9.88 0.12
CA LEU A 9 -15.20 8.96 -0.60
C LEU A 9 -14.78 9.73 -1.85
N TYR A 10 -13.58 10.32 -1.84
CA TYR A 10 -12.84 10.73 -3.03
C TYR A 10 -12.42 9.48 -3.82
N ALA A 11 -13.34 8.53 -3.98
CA ALA A 11 -13.24 7.28 -4.73
C ALA A 11 -13.83 7.44 -6.13
N GLU A 12 -14.39 8.61 -6.47
CA GLU A 12 -14.74 8.95 -7.84
C GLU A 12 -13.46 9.24 -8.63
N GLY A 13 -12.70 8.17 -8.95
CA GLY A 13 -11.70 8.18 -10.03
C GLY A 13 -10.23 8.02 -9.64
N LEU A 14 -9.88 7.49 -8.46
CA LEU A 14 -8.47 7.17 -8.21
C LEU A 14 -8.00 6.06 -9.19
N PRO A 15 -6.92 6.27 -9.96
CA PRO A 15 -6.49 5.35 -11.01
C PRO A 15 -5.77 4.11 -10.46
N TYR A 16 -5.92 3.80 -9.17
CA TYR A 16 -5.29 2.63 -8.55
C TYR A 16 -6.18 1.40 -8.70
N GLN A 17 -5.60 0.32 -9.21
CA GLN A 17 -6.28 -0.94 -9.50
C GLN A 17 -5.79 -2.08 -8.61
N PHE A 18 -4.63 -1.91 -7.96
CA PHE A 18 -3.99 -2.93 -7.13
C PHE A 18 -3.59 -2.37 -5.78
N LEU A 19 -3.61 -3.24 -4.78
CA LEU A 19 -3.17 -2.97 -3.41
C LEU A 19 -2.24 -4.12 -2.97
N ARG A 20 -1.16 -3.80 -2.28
CA ARG A 20 -0.26 -4.77 -1.64
C ARG A 20 0.00 -4.38 -0.19
N TRP A 21 -0.06 -5.35 0.70
CA TRP A 21 0.48 -5.18 2.06
C TRP A 21 1.99 -5.18 1.99
N ILE A 22 2.62 -4.45 2.90
CA ILE A 22 4.07 -4.35 2.99
C ILE A 22 4.52 -5.07 4.26
N GLU A 23 5.47 -5.98 4.11
CA GLU A 23 6.27 -6.48 5.22
C GLU A 23 7.74 -6.06 5.02
N HIS A 24 8.41 -5.72 6.12
CA HIS A 24 9.82 -5.38 6.17
C HIS A 24 10.38 -5.66 7.57
N ASP A 25 11.69 -5.86 7.69
CA ASP A 25 12.36 -6.21 8.96
C ASP A 25 12.65 -5.00 9.89
N GLY A 26 12.11 -3.82 9.57
CA GLY A 26 12.38 -2.57 10.29
C GLY A 26 11.46 -2.37 11.49
N GLU A 27 11.97 -1.75 12.56
CA GLU A 27 11.17 -1.42 13.75
C GLU A 27 10.31 -0.16 13.57
N GLU A 28 10.73 0.74 12.69
CA GLU A 28 10.04 2.01 12.41
C GLU A 28 9.20 1.93 11.13
N PRO A 29 8.05 2.64 11.05
CA PRO A 29 7.24 2.69 9.84
C PRO A 29 8.02 3.26 8.65
N LEU A 30 7.76 2.71 7.47
CA LEU A 30 8.37 3.18 6.23
C LEU A 30 7.88 4.59 5.89
N ARG A 31 8.77 5.42 5.36
CA ARG A 31 8.42 6.73 4.79
C ARG A 31 8.51 6.63 3.28
N ALA A 32 7.63 7.33 2.56
CA ALA A 32 7.61 7.28 1.10
C ALA A 32 8.94 7.75 0.46
N GLU A 33 9.66 8.64 1.13
CA GLU A 33 10.99 9.14 0.70
C GLU A 33 12.11 8.10 0.80
N ASP A 34 11.92 7.05 1.61
CA ASP A 34 12.86 5.93 1.74
C ASP A 34 12.61 4.84 0.69
N LEU A 35 11.54 4.98 -0.11
CA LEU A 35 11.11 4.01 -1.10
C LEU A 35 11.33 4.52 -2.53
N THR A 36 11.81 3.64 -3.39
CA THR A 36 11.86 3.88 -4.84
C THR A 36 10.53 3.47 -5.44
N LEU A 37 9.59 4.42 -5.58
CA LEU A 37 8.24 4.18 -6.10
C LEU A 37 8.09 4.76 -7.52
N PRO A 38 7.35 4.08 -8.42
CA PRO A 38 6.93 4.67 -9.68
C PRO A 38 5.84 5.73 -9.43
N ASN A 39 5.64 6.63 -10.41
CA ASN A 39 4.66 7.72 -10.29
C ASN A 39 3.22 7.25 -10.09
N ASP A 40 2.92 6.01 -10.46
CA ASP A 40 1.60 5.41 -10.36
C ASP A 40 1.46 4.46 -9.14
N ALA A 41 2.35 4.62 -8.15
CA ALA A 41 2.27 3.95 -6.85
C ALA A 41 2.18 4.96 -5.70
N MET A 42 1.57 4.54 -4.59
CA MET A 42 1.41 5.37 -3.40
C MET A 42 1.47 4.54 -2.12
N LEU A 43 2.30 4.98 -1.16
CA LEU A 43 2.30 4.45 0.21
C LEU A 43 1.13 5.07 0.98
N VAL A 44 0.28 4.23 1.56
CA VAL A 44 -0.89 4.63 2.36
C VAL A 44 -0.92 3.83 3.67
N GLU A 45 -1.68 4.33 4.62
CA GLU A 45 -1.93 3.68 5.91
C GLU A 45 -3.43 3.42 6.07
N ASP A 46 -3.80 2.22 6.53
CA ASP A 46 -5.18 1.91 6.87
C ASP A 46 -5.57 2.43 8.27
N TYR A 47 -6.85 2.32 8.64
CA TYR A 47 -7.34 2.81 9.94
C TYR A 47 -6.80 2.04 11.16
N LYS A 48 -6.09 0.93 10.95
CA LYS A 48 -5.44 0.13 12.00
C LYS A 48 -3.93 0.39 12.08
N GLY A 49 -3.40 1.31 11.27
CA GLY A 49 -1.98 1.65 11.24
C GLY A 49 -1.14 0.74 10.34
N ASN A 50 -1.75 -0.11 9.52
CA ASN A 50 -0.97 -0.96 8.62
C ASN A 50 -0.60 -0.21 7.34
N GLN A 51 0.65 -0.38 6.90
CA GLN A 51 1.15 0.24 5.69
C GLN A 51 0.91 -0.63 4.45
N LEU A 52 0.48 0.03 3.39
CA LEU A 52 0.03 -0.56 2.13
C LEU A 52 0.59 0.24 0.95
N LEU A 53 0.78 -0.41 -0.19
CA LEU A 53 1.03 0.26 -1.46
C LEU A 53 -0.17 0.11 -2.39
N LEU A 54 -0.65 1.23 -2.94
CA LEU A 54 -1.59 1.28 -4.05
C LEU A 54 -0.82 1.37 -5.36
N PHE A 55 -1.32 0.73 -6.43
CA PHE A 55 -0.71 0.77 -7.77
C PHE A 55 -1.77 0.88 -8.86
N ALA A 56 -1.46 1.60 -9.94
CA ALA A 56 -2.30 1.64 -11.14
C ALA A 56 -2.06 0.44 -12.08
N SER A 57 -0.90 -0.21 -12.03
CA SER A 57 -0.54 -1.31 -12.92
C SER A 57 0.21 -2.47 -12.23
N GLN A 58 0.07 -3.69 -12.76
CA GLN A 58 0.81 -4.87 -12.30
C GLN A 58 2.33 -4.75 -12.55
N TRP A 59 2.72 -4.06 -13.62
CA TRP A 59 4.14 -3.85 -13.91
C TRP A 59 4.82 -3.03 -12.80
N SER A 60 4.14 -2.00 -12.30
CA SER A 60 4.63 -1.16 -11.21
C SER A 60 4.83 -1.94 -9.89
N ILE A 61 4.02 -2.98 -9.65
CA ILE A 61 4.22 -3.87 -8.49
C ILE A 61 5.56 -4.61 -8.60
N ASN A 62 5.80 -5.25 -9.74
CA ASN A 62 7.02 -6.04 -9.95
C ASN A 62 8.27 -5.15 -9.88
N TRP A 63 8.22 -4.01 -10.56
CA TRP A 63 9.32 -3.04 -10.54
C TRP A 63 9.60 -2.53 -9.12
N THR A 64 8.56 -2.26 -8.35
CA THR A 64 8.72 -1.80 -6.95
C THR A 64 9.35 -2.88 -6.09
N ALA A 65 8.96 -4.15 -6.23
CA ALA A 65 9.59 -5.26 -5.52
C ALA A 65 11.07 -5.44 -5.91
N GLU A 66 11.41 -5.27 -7.19
CA GLU A 66 12.81 -5.36 -7.65
C GLU A 66 13.71 -4.25 -7.09
N ARG A 67 13.18 -3.02 -7.00
CA ARG A 67 13.94 -1.86 -6.52
C ARG A 67 14.01 -1.75 -5.01
N ASN A 68 13.04 -2.31 -4.30
CA ASN A 68 12.93 -2.25 -2.85
C ASN A 68 13.00 -3.67 -2.29
N GLN A 69 14.17 -4.31 -2.41
CA GLN A 69 14.39 -5.69 -1.97
C GLN A 69 14.22 -5.90 -0.46
N GLN A 70 14.21 -4.81 0.31
CA GLN A 70 13.88 -4.80 1.73
C GLN A 70 12.38 -4.98 2.01
N LEU A 71 11.53 -4.94 0.98
CA LEU A 71 10.07 -5.10 1.12
C LEU A 71 9.61 -6.45 0.58
N THR A 72 8.66 -7.05 1.28
CA THR A 72 7.82 -8.13 0.76
C THR A 72 6.43 -7.56 0.47
N LEU A 73 5.97 -7.68 -0.78
CA LEU A 73 4.65 -7.20 -1.23
C LEU A 73 3.65 -8.35 -1.25
N LEU A 74 2.67 -8.34 -0.36
CA LEU A 74 1.69 -9.44 -0.21
C LEU A 74 0.34 -9.12 -0.87
N GLU A 75 -0.25 -10.13 -1.50
CA GLU A 75 -1.63 -10.04 -2.01
C GLU A 75 -2.68 -10.21 -0.91
N PHE A 76 -3.93 -9.84 -1.22
CA PHE A 76 -5.07 -10.07 -0.33
C PHE A 76 -5.23 -11.58 -0.03
N GLY A 77 -5.21 -11.94 1.25
CA GLY A 77 -5.35 -13.32 1.73
C GLY A 77 -4.03 -14.05 2.03
N GLY A 78 -2.87 -13.42 1.78
CA GLY A 78 -1.55 -13.99 2.07
C GLY A 78 -0.98 -13.67 3.46
N ALA A 79 -1.51 -12.66 4.15
CA ALA A 79 -1.00 -12.22 5.45
C ALA A 79 -1.94 -12.59 6.60
N ARG A 80 -1.47 -13.54 7.41
CA ARG A 80 -1.82 -13.80 8.81
C ARG A 80 -3.17 -14.47 9.11
N LEU A 81 -3.27 -15.75 8.75
CA LEU A 81 -3.94 -16.73 9.61
C LEU A 81 -2.95 -17.14 10.71
N SER A 82 -2.95 -16.43 11.84
CA SER A 82 -2.35 -16.88 13.10
C SER A 82 -3.38 -16.78 14.20
#